data_AF-A0A3C1B8K2-F1
#
_entry.id   AF-A0A3C1B8K2-F1
#
_cell.length_a   1.000
_cell.length_b   1.000
_cell.length_c   1.000
_cell.angle_alpha   90.00
_cell.angle_beta   90.00
_cell.angle_gamma   90.00
#
_symmetry.space_group_name_H-M   'P 1'
#
loop_
_entity.id
_entity.type
_entity.pdbx_description
1 polymer ?
#
loop_
_entity_poly.entity_id
_entity_poly.type
_entity_poly.pdbx_seq_one_letter_code
_entity_poly.pdbx_strand_id
1 'polypeptide(L)'
;MGYASISAQPAKSVNQRRLMAIRSARLQAMRNLTEQVHGVQIDSQTTIIDAIVQNDSLRASVDGVILGAKTVRINPVGRDTYEVVLELDQALLSNIMRTVRG
;
A
#
# COMPACT_ATOMS: atom_id res chain seq x y z
N MET A 1 3.06 4.87 -4.85
CA MET A 1 3.06 4.30 -6.22
C MET A 1 4.03 3.13 -6.30
N GLY A 2 3.83 2.21 -7.23
CA GLY A 2 4.73 1.07 -7.44
C GLY A 2 4.68 0.56 -8.87
N TYR A 3 5.74 -0.15 -9.28
CA TYR A 3 6.02 -0.60 -10.63
C TYR A 3 6.49 -2.05 -10.63
N ALA A 4 6.12 -2.80 -11.66
CA ALA A 4 6.68 -4.12 -11.89
C ALA A 4 6.65 -4.50 -13.36
N SER A 5 7.72 -5.16 -13.81
CA SER A 5 7.84 -5.64 -15.18
C SER A 5 7.16 -7.01 -15.35
N ILE A 6 6.49 -7.22 -16.47
CA ILE A 6 5.81 -8.45 -16.88
C ILE A 6 6.86 -9.54 -17.13
N SER A 7 7.92 -9.23 -17.89
CA SER A 7 9.00 -10.17 -18.21
C SER A 7 9.70 -10.76 -16.98
N ALA A 8 9.79 -9.99 -15.90
CA ALA A 8 10.43 -10.40 -14.66
C ALA A 8 9.59 -11.35 -13.79
N GLN A 9 8.32 -11.58 -14.13
CA GLN A 9 7.43 -12.40 -13.29
C GLN A 9 7.60 -13.90 -13.55
N PRO A 10 7.64 -14.73 -12.48
CA PRO A 10 7.87 -16.16 -12.59
C PRO A 10 6.58 -16.90 -12.98
N ALA A 11 6.14 -16.74 -14.23
CA ALA A 11 5.03 -17.50 -14.80
C ALA A 11 5.27 -17.86 -16.27
N LYS A 12 4.73 -19.00 -16.70
CA LYS A 12 4.88 -19.50 -18.08
C LYS A 12 4.01 -18.73 -19.06
N SER A 13 2.78 -18.40 -18.67
CA SER A 13 1.83 -17.65 -19.50
C SER A 13 2.03 -16.14 -19.38
N VAL A 14 1.96 -15.43 -20.51
CA VAL A 14 1.98 -13.95 -20.56
C VAL A 14 0.85 -13.36 -19.71
N ASN A 15 -0.35 -13.95 -19.76
CA ASN A 15 -1.50 -13.46 -19.00
C ASN A 15 -1.27 -13.59 -17.48
N GLN A 16 -0.65 -14.70 -17.06
CA GLN A 16 -0.27 -14.89 -15.66
C GLN A 16 0.82 -13.90 -15.23
N ARG A 17 1.84 -13.69 -16.08
CA ARG A 17 2.89 -12.68 -15.82
C ARG A 17 2.30 -11.28 -15.68
N ARG A 18 1.32 -10.90 -16.49
CA ARG A 18 0.63 -9.59 -16.37
C ARG A 18 -0.08 -9.44 -15.02
N LEU A 19 -0.83 -10.45 -14.60
CA LEU A 19 -1.51 -10.43 -13.30
C LEU A 19 -0.52 -10.38 -12.13
N MET A 20 0.59 -11.12 -12.22
CA MET A 20 1.67 -11.07 -11.22
C MET A 20 2.36 -9.71 -11.19
N ALA A 21 2.61 -9.07 -12.33
CA ALA A 21 3.20 -7.75 -12.39
C ALA A 21 2.30 -6.71 -11.71
N ILE A 22 1.00 -6.72 -11.98
CA ILE A 22 0.05 -5.83 -11.30
C ILE A 22 0.07 -6.07 -9.78
N ARG A 23 0.12 -7.33 -9.32
CA ARG A 23 0.20 -7.66 -7.87
C ARG A 23 1.51 -7.17 -7.26
N SER A 24 2.64 -7.39 -7.93
CA SER A 24 3.96 -6.96 -7.49
C SER A 24 4.05 -5.42 -7.42
N ALA A 25 3.57 -4.73 -8.45
CA ALA A 25 3.48 -3.26 -8.47
C ALA A 25 2.59 -2.73 -7.34
N ARG A 26 1.47 -3.40 -7.06
CA ARG A 26 0.61 -3.06 -5.91
C ARG A 26 1.34 -3.24 -4.58
N LEU A 27 2.07 -4.33 -4.37
CA LEU A 27 2.83 -4.57 -3.14
C LEU A 27 3.92 -3.50 -2.93
N GLN A 28 4.63 -3.13 -3.99
CA GLN A 28 5.58 -2.02 -3.93
C GLN A 28 4.86 -0.70 -3.62
N ALA A 29 3.70 -0.44 -4.22
CA ALA A 29 2.91 0.75 -3.95
C ALA A 29 2.44 0.82 -2.49
N MET A 30 2.07 -0.31 -1.90
CA MET A 30 1.72 -0.41 -0.48
C MET A 30 2.91 -0.09 0.40
N ARG A 31 4.08 -0.71 0.14
CA ARG A 31 5.32 -0.43 0.89
C ARG A 31 5.67 1.06 0.87
N ASN A 32 5.69 1.66 -0.33
CA ASN A 32 6.03 3.07 -0.49
C ASN A 32 5.01 3.97 0.24
N LEU A 33 3.72 3.63 0.24
CA LEU A 33 2.70 4.37 0.96
C LEU A 33 2.86 4.21 2.48
N THR A 34 3.21 3.02 2.96
CA THR A 34 3.48 2.74 4.37
C THR A 34 4.69 3.55 4.85
N GLU A 35 5.78 3.56 4.08
CA GLU A 35 6.97 4.38 4.35
C GLU A 35 6.64 5.88 4.39
N GLN A 36 5.83 6.38 3.46
CA GLN A 36 5.39 7.78 3.47
C GLN A 36 4.58 8.13 4.71
N VAL A 37 3.61 7.28 5.08
CA VAL A 37 2.80 7.49 6.27
C VAL A 37 3.69 7.47 7.52
N HIS A 38 4.59 6.50 7.67
CA HIS A 38 5.52 6.45 8.79
C HIS A 38 6.46 7.67 8.84
N GLY A 39 6.97 8.13 7.70
CA GLY A 39 7.82 9.33 7.64
C GLY A 39 7.12 10.58 8.16
N VAL A 40 5.85 10.78 7.79
CA VAL A 40 5.02 11.88 8.31
C VAL A 40 4.78 11.76 9.82
N GLN A 41 4.69 10.53 10.35
CA GLN A 41 4.53 10.30 11.80
C GLN A 41 5.81 10.55 12.60
N ILE A 42 6.99 10.17 12.09
CA ILE A 42 8.28 10.37 12.77
C ILE A 42 8.57 11.87 12.97
N ASP A 43 8.26 12.70 11.98
CA ASP A 43 8.39 14.16 12.07
C ASP A 43 7.40 14.77 13.11
N SER A 44 6.34 14.05 13.43
CA SER A 44 5.18 14.54 14.19
C SER A 44 5.16 14.19 15.69
N GLN A 45 6.24 13.62 16.24
CA GLN A 45 6.35 13.01 17.58
C GLN A 45 5.54 11.70 17.72
N THR A 46 6.29 10.60 17.82
CA THR A 46 5.89 9.19 17.92
C THR A 46 4.63 8.92 18.75
N THR A 47 3.63 8.27 18.16
CA THR A 47 2.77 7.20 18.73
C THR A 47 1.74 6.83 17.67
N ILE A 48 1.81 5.69 16.96
CA ILE A 48 0.65 4.83 16.63
C ILE A 48 1.23 3.46 16.28
N ILE A 49 1.58 2.71 17.32
CA ILE A 49 1.63 1.26 17.27
C ILE A 49 0.65 0.90 18.37
N ASP A 50 -0.60 0.54 18.02
CA ASP A 50 -1.57 -0.24 18.83
C ASP A 50 -3.07 0.15 18.71
N ALA A 51 -3.47 1.14 17.92
CA ALA A 51 -4.89 1.53 17.86
C ALA A 51 -5.83 0.64 17.00
N ILE A 52 -5.36 -0.49 16.46
CA ILE A 52 -6.18 -1.38 15.59
C ILE A 52 -6.15 -2.83 16.12
N VAL A 53 -6.40 -2.99 17.41
CA VAL A 53 -6.82 -4.27 17.99
C VAL A 53 -7.99 -4.01 18.93
N GLN A 54 -9.16 -3.70 18.36
CA GLN A 54 -10.42 -3.93 19.03
C GLN A 54 -11.55 -3.96 17.99
N ASN A 55 -12.20 -5.11 17.93
CA ASN A 55 -13.28 -5.52 17.02
C ASN A 55 -12.89 -5.89 15.58
N ASP A 56 -12.79 -7.21 15.44
CA ASP A 56 -13.00 -8.03 14.25
C ASP A 56 -11.76 -8.60 13.55
N SER A 57 -11.96 -9.84 13.13
CA SER A 57 -10.99 -10.91 13.07
C SER A 57 -10.37 -11.07 11.68
N LEU A 58 -9.22 -10.45 11.43
CA LEU A 58 -8.32 -10.86 10.33
C LEU A 58 -6.85 -10.80 10.79
N ARG A 59 -6.44 -11.89 11.42
CA ARG A 59 -5.08 -12.16 11.88
C ARG A 59 -4.23 -12.68 10.72
N ALA A 60 -3.59 -11.77 9.98
CA ALA A 60 -2.35 -11.98 9.22
C ALA A 60 -1.86 -10.62 8.67
N SER A 61 -1.19 -9.81 9.48
CA SER A 61 0.29 -9.69 9.53
C SER A 61 0.93 -9.21 8.24
N VAL A 62 0.98 -7.88 8.08
CA VAL A 62 2.23 -7.13 7.93
C VAL A 62 2.05 -5.79 8.67
N ASP A 63 2.18 -5.83 10.00
CA ASP A 63 2.46 -4.77 11.02
C ASP A 63 1.97 -3.31 10.88
N GLY A 64 1.03 -2.99 10.00
CA GLY A 64 0.57 -1.61 9.83
C GLY A 64 -0.15 -1.40 8.50
N VAL A 65 -1.01 -2.35 8.12
CA VAL A 65 -1.74 -2.28 6.86
C VAL A 65 -2.57 -1.00 6.86
N ILE A 66 -2.19 -0.11 5.94
CA ILE A 66 -2.82 1.17 5.66
C ILE A 66 -4.33 0.97 5.57
N LEU A 67 -5.05 1.29 6.65
CA LEU A 67 -6.50 1.24 6.68
C LEU A 67 -6.99 2.31 5.71
N GLY A 68 -7.67 1.91 4.63
CA GLY A 68 -8.23 2.85 3.65
C GLY A 68 -7.37 3.17 2.42
N ALA A 69 -6.26 2.46 2.18
CA ALA A 69 -5.57 2.58 0.88
C ALA A 69 -6.44 2.01 -0.25
N LYS A 70 -6.77 2.86 -1.23
CA LYS A 70 -7.55 2.49 -2.42
C LYS A 70 -6.65 2.47 -3.65
N THR A 71 -6.82 1.46 -4.50
CA THR A 71 -6.20 1.49 -5.84
C THR A 71 -6.99 2.46 -6.70
N VAL A 72 -6.34 3.55 -7.09
CA VAL A 72 -6.95 4.58 -7.94
C VAL A 72 -6.53 4.47 -9.40
N ARG A 73 -5.38 3.82 -9.66
CA ARG A 73 -4.87 3.63 -11.01
C ARG A 73 -4.08 2.33 -11.15
N ILE A 74 -4.31 1.64 -12.26
CA ILE A 74 -3.47 0.56 -12.77
C ILE A 74 -3.27 0.87 -14.25
N ASN A 75 -2.03 1.14 -14.66
CA ASN A 75 -1.75 1.56 -16.02
C ASN A 75 -0.52 0.82 -16.58
N PRO A 76 -0.58 0.28 -17.81
CA PRO A 76 0.65 -0.12 -18.49
C PRO A 76 1.55 1.10 -18.74
N VAL A 77 2.83 0.96 -18.43
CA VAL A 77 3.88 1.93 -18.75
C VAL A 77 4.83 1.27 -19.73
N GLY A 78 4.83 1.75 -20.97
CA GLY A 78 5.53 1.09 -22.06
C GLY A 78 4.95 -0.29 -22.39
N ARG A 79 5.80 -1.21 -22.88
CA ARG A 79 5.37 -2.54 -23.35
C ARG A 79 5.46 -3.63 -22.28
N ASP A 80 6.27 -3.43 -21.24
CA ASP A 80 6.64 -4.49 -20.31
C ASP A 80 6.35 -4.16 -18.84
N THR A 81 5.83 -2.98 -18.49
CA THR A 81 5.71 -2.58 -17.09
C THR A 81 4.28 -2.18 -16.74
N TYR A 82 3.85 -2.46 -15.51
CA TYR A 82 2.65 -1.90 -14.93
C TYR A 82 3.00 -0.93 -13.81
N GLU A 83 2.34 0.23 -13.80
CA GLU A 83 2.25 1.15 -12.69
C GLU A 83 0.96 0.88 -11.90
N VAL A 84 1.07 0.86 -10.57
CA VAL A 84 -0.06 0.89 -9.65
C VAL A 84 0.05 2.09 -8.72
N VAL A 85 -1.01 2.88 -8.66
CA VAL A 85 -1.15 4.00 -7.74
C VAL A 85 -2.17 3.66 -6.68
N LEU A 86 -1.73 3.83 -5.44
CA LEU A 86 -2.57 3.73 -4.25
C LEU A 86 -2.69 5.12 -3.65
N GLU A 87 -3.88 5.43 -3.16
CA GLU A 87 -4.15 6.65 -2.41
C GLU A 87 -4.74 6.29 -1.06
N LEU A 88 -4.45 7.12 -0.07
CA LEU A 88 -5.03 7.03 1.26
C LEU A 88 -5.96 8.21 1.47
N ASP A 89 -7.12 7.94 2.06
CA ASP A 89 -8.07 9.00 2.39
C ASP A 89 -7.48 9.94 3.45
N GLN A 90 -7.30 11.21 3.08
CA GLN A 90 -6.74 12.24 3.95
C GLN A 90 -7.65 12.52 5.17
N ALA A 91 -8.97 12.39 5.01
CA ALA A 91 -9.90 12.56 6.12
C ALA A 91 -9.72 11.44 7.16
N LEU A 92 -9.57 10.20 6.70
CA LEU A 92 -9.27 9.06 7.57
C LEU A 92 -7.93 9.23 8.28
N LEU A 93 -6.88 9.63 7.55
CA LEU A 93 -5.56 9.92 8.12
C LEU A 93 -5.60 11.00 9.21
N SER A 94 -6.27 12.11 8.93
CA SER A 94 -6.35 13.23 9.87
C SER A 94 -7.16 12.89 11.12
N ASN A 95 -8.21 12.08 10.98
CA ASN A 95 -8.94 11.53 12.11
C ASN A 95 -8.06 10.63 12.98
N ILE A 96 -7.33 9.69 12.37
CA ILE A 96 -6.41 8.79 13.07
C ILE A 96 -5.31 9.59 13.80
N MET A 97 -4.71 10.58 13.16
CA MET A 97 -3.70 11.45 13.79
C MET A 97 -4.28 12.27 14.95
N ARG A 98 -5.53 12.75 14.83
CA ARG A 98 -6.19 13.51 15.89
C ARG A 98 -6.52 12.65 17.11
N THR A 99 -7.00 11.43 16.90
CA THR A 99 -7.36 10.49 17.99
C THR A 99 -6.16 10.01 18.80
N VAL A 100 -4.96 10.22 18.27
CA VAL A 100 -3.71 9.75 18.87
C VAL A 100 -2.97 10.84 19.61
N ARG A 101 -3.21 12.11 19.23
CA ARG A 101 -2.66 13.29 19.89
C ARG A 101 -3.51 13.78 21.07
N GLY A 102 -4.69 13.21 21.29
CA GLY A 102 -5.61 13.54 22.39
C GLY A 102 -5.78 12.35 23.32
#